data_AF-A0A8B6LLD4-F1
#
_entry.id   AF-A0A8B6LLD4-F1
#
_cell.length_a   1.000
_cell.length_b   1.000
_cell.length_c   1.000
_cell.angle_alpha   90.00
_cell.angle_beta   90.00
_cell.angle_gamma   90.00
#
_symmetry.space_group_name_H-M   'P 1'
#
loop_
_entity.id
_entity.type
_entity.pdbx_description
1 polymer ?
#
loop_
_entity_poly.entity_id
_entity_poly.type
_entity_poly.pdbx_seq_one_letter_code
_entity_poly.pdbx_strand_id
1 'polypeptide(L)'
;MKWLDRLRKTEMSPSIEPTKPTIVLLAPFVSAEVAPVANFEASVNDPEFDPDRWCWPHSDAMTGAEIDRMQTRIAIFDRRGFRHDDAEALADKLVLRDREGDDRRICLECSKLQRGMVCSVPAAAGAGRAVAPLVRLLQRCPAFEVAT
;
A
#
# COMPACT_ATOMS: atom_id res chain seq x y z
N MET A 1 25.18 -31.69 -2.16
CA MET A 1 24.42 -30.45 -2.46
C MET A 1 23.42 -30.70 -3.59
N LYS A 2 22.27 -31.32 -3.28
CA LYS A 2 21.29 -31.82 -4.27
C LYS A 2 20.26 -30.79 -4.76
N TRP A 3 20.30 -29.57 -4.21
CA TRP A 3 19.32 -28.53 -4.52
C TRP A 3 19.70 -27.72 -5.77
N LEU A 4 21.00 -27.51 -5.99
CA LEU A 4 21.54 -26.83 -7.19
C LEU A 4 21.30 -27.63 -8.48
N ASP A 5 21.40 -28.96 -8.42
CA ASP A 5 21.07 -29.83 -9.56
C ASP A 5 19.58 -29.79 -9.94
N ARG A 6 18.72 -29.44 -8.98
CA ARG A 6 17.28 -29.34 -9.16
C ARG A 6 16.90 -28.04 -9.88
N LEU A 7 17.63 -26.95 -9.64
CA LEU A 7 17.45 -25.67 -10.34
C LEU A 7 17.97 -25.68 -11.77
N ARG A 8 19.03 -26.44 -12.05
CA ARG A 8 19.60 -26.55 -13.40
C ARG A 8 18.70 -27.33 -14.38
N LYS A 9 17.78 -28.16 -13.87
CA LYS A 9 16.85 -28.98 -14.66
C LYS A 9 15.52 -28.31 -14.98
N THR A 10 15.28 -27.09 -14.51
CA THR A 10 14.12 -26.31 -14.93
C THR A 10 14.42 -25.78 -16.33
N GLU A 11 14.04 -26.55 -17.34
CA GLU A 11 14.01 -26.06 -18.71
C GLU A 11 13.09 -24.84 -18.76
N MET A 12 13.62 -23.76 -19.35
CA MET A 12 12.89 -22.52 -19.61
C MET A 12 11.61 -22.88 -20.38
N SER A 13 10.44 -22.52 -19.84
CA SER A 13 9.17 -22.59 -20.57
C SER A 13 9.34 -21.92 -21.94
N PRO A 14 8.70 -22.45 -23.01
CA PRO A 14 8.80 -21.83 -24.32
C PRO A 14 8.37 -20.37 -24.24
N SER A 15 9.18 -19.52 -24.88
CA SER A 15 8.94 -18.09 -25.02
C SER A 15 7.52 -17.88 -25.54
N ILE A 16 6.69 -17.17 -24.78
CA ILE A 16 5.42 -16.65 -25.30
C ILE A 16 5.82 -15.50 -26.22
N GLU A 17 6.12 -15.83 -27.47
CA GLU A 17 6.21 -14.81 -28.51
C GLU A 17 4.84 -14.13 -28.63
N PRO A 18 4.77 -12.78 -28.74
CA PRO A 18 3.52 -12.11 -28.98
C PRO A 18 2.94 -12.59 -30.30
N THR A 19 1.74 -13.17 -30.27
CA THR A 19 1.02 -13.56 -31.48
C THR A 19 0.88 -12.32 -32.37
N LYS A 20 1.59 -12.32 -33.49
CA LYS A 20 1.56 -11.27 -34.50
C LYS A 20 0.09 -11.00 -34.87
N PRO A 21 -0.43 -9.76 -34.73
CA PRO A 21 -1.78 -9.49 -35.19
C PRO A 21 -1.79 -9.67 -36.71
N THR A 22 -2.62 -10.58 -37.18
CA THR A 22 -3.00 -10.61 -38.60
C THR A 22 -3.65 -9.26 -38.89
N ILE A 23 -2.92 -8.38 -39.57
CA ILE A 23 -3.44 -7.13 -40.10
C ILE A 23 -4.48 -7.52 -41.15
N VAL A 24 -5.74 -7.57 -40.74
CA VAL A 24 -6.87 -7.55 -41.65
C VAL A 24 -6.98 -6.10 -42.10
N LEU A 25 -6.83 -5.87 -43.42
CA LEU A 25 -6.97 -4.54 -44.03
C LEU A 25 -8.26 -3.86 -43.55
N LEU A 26 -8.11 -2.58 -43.21
CA LEU A 26 -9.14 -1.66 -42.71
C LEU A 26 -10.45 -1.75 -43.53
N ALA A 27 -11.46 -2.39 -42.94
CA ALA A 27 -12.86 -2.09 -43.26
C ALA A 27 -13.33 -0.94 -42.35
N PRO A 28 -14.15 0.00 -42.83
CA PRO A 28 -14.68 1.07 -41.98
C PRO A 28 -15.51 0.46 -40.84
N PHE A 29 -15.25 0.92 -39.62
CA PHE A 29 -15.94 0.50 -38.41
C PHE A 29 -17.46 0.67 -38.57
N VAL A 30 -18.18 -0.45 -38.71
CA VAL A 30 -19.61 -0.51 -38.38
C VAL A 30 -19.68 -0.71 -36.87
N SER A 31 -20.34 0.21 -36.17
CA SER A 31 -20.55 0.14 -34.72
C SER A 31 -21.07 -1.24 -34.35
N ALA A 32 -20.36 -1.94 -33.46
CA ALA A 32 -20.86 -3.15 -32.84
C ALA A 32 -22.11 -2.77 -32.04
N GLU A 33 -23.25 -3.28 -32.49
CA GLU A 33 -24.50 -3.26 -31.76
C GLU A 33 -24.28 -3.83 -30.36
N VAL A 34 -24.72 -3.05 -29.36
CA VAL A 34 -24.60 -3.35 -27.93
C VAL A 34 -25.27 -4.70 -27.69
N ALA A 35 -24.47 -5.73 -27.41
CA ALA A 35 -25.00 -6.99 -26.91
C ALA A 35 -25.80 -6.70 -25.63
N PRO A 36 -27.02 -7.24 -25.48
CA PRO A 36 -27.77 -7.07 -24.25
C PRO A 36 -26.93 -7.65 -23.11
N VAL A 37 -26.60 -6.79 -22.15
CA VAL A 37 -25.99 -7.21 -20.89
C VAL A 37 -26.97 -8.20 -20.27
N ALA A 38 -26.60 -9.48 -20.21
CA ALA A 38 -27.41 -10.46 -19.51
C ALA A 38 -27.54 -9.99 -18.06
N ASN A 39 -28.76 -9.72 -17.62
CA ASN A 39 -29.06 -9.51 -16.21
C ASN A 39 -28.84 -10.85 -15.50
N PHE A 40 -27.62 -11.05 -15.01
CA PHE A 40 -27.38 -12.07 -13.99
C PHE A 40 -28.00 -11.53 -12.71
N GLU A 41 -29.22 -11.97 -12.42
CA GLU A 41 -29.83 -11.74 -11.12
C GLU A 41 -28.85 -12.25 -10.06
N ALA A 42 -28.39 -11.36 -9.18
CA ALA A 42 -27.52 -11.74 -8.09
C ALA A 42 -28.23 -12.79 -7.23
N SER A 43 -27.61 -13.96 -7.08
CA SER A 43 -28.09 -14.99 -6.18
C SER A 43 -28.14 -14.40 -4.77
N VAL A 44 -29.33 -14.37 -4.16
CA VAL A 44 -29.57 -13.85 -2.80
C VAL A 44 -28.80 -14.63 -1.73
N ASN A 45 -28.26 -15.81 -2.09
CA ASN A 45 -27.48 -16.68 -1.21
C ASN A 45 -25.97 -16.65 -1.49
N ASP A 46 -25.51 -15.83 -2.44
CA ASP A 46 -24.07 -15.70 -2.63
C ASP A 46 -23.50 -14.95 -1.41
N PRO A 47 -22.49 -15.51 -0.72
CA PRO A 47 -21.85 -14.77 0.34
C PRO A 47 -21.32 -13.47 -0.23
N GLU A 48 -21.57 -12.36 0.46
CA GLU A 48 -21.11 -11.03 0.08
C GLU A 48 -19.63 -11.12 -0.34
N PHE A 49 -19.33 -10.55 -1.52
CA PHE A 49 -17.99 -10.55 -2.07
C PHE A 49 -17.10 -9.69 -1.17
N ASP A 50 -16.43 -10.35 -0.23
CA ASP A 50 -15.42 -9.76 0.63
C ASP A 50 -14.04 -9.97 -0.01
N PRO A 51 -13.42 -8.92 -0.59
CA PRO A 51 -12.10 -9.02 -1.22
C PRO A 51 -11.00 -9.32 -0.20
N ASP A 52 -11.22 -9.03 1.09
CA ASP A 52 -10.22 -9.17 2.15
C ASP A 52 -10.32 -10.51 2.92
N ARG A 53 -11.25 -11.40 2.52
CA ARG A 53 -11.53 -12.68 3.19
C ARG A 53 -10.30 -13.54 3.49
N TRP A 54 -9.31 -13.52 2.61
CA TRP A 54 -8.07 -14.32 2.73
C TRP A 54 -6.83 -13.48 3.03
N CYS A 55 -6.97 -12.18 3.19
CA CYS A 55 -5.89 -11.28 3.58
C CYS A 55 -5.55 -11.46 5.07
N TRP A 56 -4.65 -10.63 5.59
CA TRP A 56 -4.31 -10.62 7.01
C TRP A 56 -5.56 -10.63 7.90
N PRO A 57 -5.64 -11.51 8.93
CA PRO A 57 -4.56 -12.34 9.49
C PRO A 57 -4.45 -13.76 8.88
N HIS A 58 -5.22 -14.10 7.85
CA HIS A 58 -5.22 -15.44 7.25
C HIS A 58 -4.06 -15.68 6.29
N SER A 59 -3.46 -14.62 5.76
CA SER A 59 -2.22 -14.65 4.97
C SER A 59 -1.40 -13.38 5.19
N ASP A 60 -0.23 -13.30 4.55
CA ASP A 60 0.62 -12.10 4.58
C ASP A 60 0.08 -10.96 3.69
N ALA A 61 -0.91 -11.26 2.82
CA ALA A 61 -1.50 -10.28 1.93
C ALA A 61 -2.19 -9.16 2.72
N MET A 62 -2.00 -7.92 2.26
CA MET A 62 -2.60 -6.74 2.89
C MET A 62 -4.09 -6.68 2.62
N THR A 63 -4.88 -6.26 3.62
CA THR A 63 -6.28 -5.89 3.41
C THR A 63 -6.38 -4.57 2.65
N GLY A 64 -7.51 -4.28 2.01
CA GLY A 64 -7.76 -2.99 1.38
C GLY A 64 -7.55 -1.82 2.34
N ALA A 65 -8.01 -1.97 3.60
CA ALA A 65 -7.81 -0.95 4.63
C ALA A 65 -6.34 -0.74 5.03
N GLU A 66 -5.50 -1.78 4.97
CA GLU A 66 -4.05 -1.65 5.17
C GLU A 66 -3.40 -0.92 4.00
N ILE A 67 -3.83 -1.21 2.76
CA ILE A 67 -3.33 -0.56 1.55
C ILE A 67 -3.67 0.95 1.58
N ASP A 68 -4.91 1.31 1.90
CA ASP A 68 -5.35 2.70 1.98
C ASP A 68 -4.53 3.50 3.01
N ARG A 69 -4.27 2.90 4.18
CA ARG A 69 -3.43 3.52 5.22
C ARG A 69 -1.98 3.67 4.76
N MET A 70 -1.42 2.66 4.11
CA MET A 70 -0.07 2.72 3.56
C MET A 70 0.06 3.82 2.52
N GLN A 71 -0.86 3.90 1.56
CA GLN A 71 -0.87 4.94 0.53
C GLN A 71 -1.04 6.34 1.11
N THR A 72 -1.92 6.50 2.10
CA THR A 72 -2.09 7.77 2.82
C THR A 72 -0.79 8.21 3.49
N ARG A 73 -0.08 7.30 4.16
CA ARG A 73 1.23 7.57 4.76
C ARG A 73 2.27 7.99 3.73
N ILE A 74 2.38 7.26 2.62
CA ILE A 74 3.32 7.59 1.54
C ILE A 74 3.06 9.01 1.04
N ALA A 75 1.80 9.34 0.75
CA ALA A 75 1.43 10.69 0.32
C ALA A 75 1.77 11.77 1.35
N ILE A 76 1.56 11.51 2.65
CA ILE A 76 1.95 12.43 3.72
C ILE A 76 3.47 12.62 3.77
N PHE A 77 4.25 11.55 3.63
CA PHE A 77 5.71 11.60 3.70
C PHE A 77 6.30 12.30 2.47
N ASP A 78 5.76 12.04 1.28
CA ASP A 78 6.13 12.74 0.05
C ASP A 78 5.86 14.24 0.16
N ARG A 79 4.68 14.65 0.67
CA ARG A 79 4.35 16.06 0.95
C ARG A 79 5.30 16.71 1.95
N ARG A 80 5.99 15.92 2.78
CA ARG A 80 6.98 16.37 3.77
C ARG A 80 8.42 16.36 3.23
N GLY A 81 8.62 16.00 1.96
CA GLY A 81 9.91 16.08 1.28
C GLY A 81 10.77 14.82 1.38
N PHE A 82 10.19 13.67 1.73
CA PHE A 82 10.89 12.39 1.62
C PHE A 82 10.96 11.94 0.15
N ARG A 83 11.99 11.16 -0.18
CA ARG A 83 12.00 10.42 -1.44
C ARG A 83 10.90 9.37 -1.39
N HIS A 84 10.25 9.12 -2.52
CA HIS A 84 9.16 8.16 -2.61
C HIS A 84 9.57 6.75 -2.13
N ASP A 85 10.73 6.24 -2.59
CA ASP A 85 11.27 4.94 -2.16
C ASP A 85 11.46 4.86 -0.62
N ASP A 86 11.92 5.96 -0.02
CA ASP A 86 12.12 6.08 1.43
C ASP A 86 10.78 6.16 2.19
N ALA A 87 9.77 6.78 1.58
CA ALA A 87 8.42 6.89 2.12
C ALA A 87 7.71 5.53 2.10
N GLU A 88 7.80 4.81 1.00
CA GLU A 88 7.27 3.45 0.83
C GLU A 88 7.91 2.48 1.82
N ALA A 89 9.25 2.43 1.86
CA ALA A 89 9.97 1.55 2.78
C ALA A 89 9.70 1.86 4.26
N LEU A 90 9.39 3.11 4.59
CA LEU A 90 8.97 3.49 5.94
C LEU A 90 7.52 3.07 6.21
N ALA A 91 6.59 3.32 5.27
CA ALA A 91 5.20 2.96 5.40
C ALA A 91 4.98 1.45 5.53
N ASP A 92 5.76 0.64 4.81
CA ASP A 92 5.77 -0.83 4.91
C ASP A 92 6.09 -1.31 6.33
N LYS A 93 7.12 -0.75 6.97
CA LYS A 93 7.45 -1.04 8.38
C LYS A 93 6.31 -0.66 9.34
N LEU A 94 5.56 0.39 9.01
CA LEU A 94 4.42 0.81 9.83
C LEU A 94 3.19 -0.09 9.65
N VAL A 95 3.07 -0.82 8.54
CA VAL A 95 2.04 -1.87 8.39
C VAL A 95 2.29 -2.98 9.41
N LEU A 96 3.53 -3.46 9.54
CA LEU A 96 3.90 -4.48 10.52
C LEU A 96 3.64 -4.01 11.96
N ARG A 97 4.01 -2.77 12.27
CA ARG A 97 3.71 -2.14 13.58
C ARG A 97 2.22 -2.19 13.89
N ASP A 98 1.38 -1.82 12.92
CA ASP A 98 -0.07 -1.77 13.12
C ASP A 98 -0.64 -3.17 13.35
N ARG A 99 -0.13 -4.19 12.65
CA ARG A 99 -0.49 -5.61 12.86
C ARG A 99 -0.12 -6.11 14.25
N GLU A 100 1.01 -5.68 14.79
CA GLU A 100 1.47 -6.02 16.15
C GLU A 100 0.69 -5.29 17.25
N GLY A 101 -0.17 -4.32 16.88
CA GLY A 101 -0.93 -3.51 17.85
C GLY A 101 -0.04 -2.53 18.62
N ASP A 102 1.16 -2.21 18.12
CA ASP A 102 2.04 -1.25 18.76
C ASP A 102 1.47 0.18 18.63
N ASP A 103 1.27 0.82 19.78
CA ASP A 103 0.65 2.15 19.91
C ASP A 103 1.65 3.31 19.71
N ARG A 104 2.94 3.02 19.55
CA ARG A 104 3.94 4.02 19.22
C ARG A 104 3.68 4.61 17.83
N ARG A 105 3.99 5.89 17.65
CA ARG A 105 3.79 6.64 16.40
C ARG A 105 5.07 7.36 16.02
N ILE A 106 5.23 7.67 14.73
CA ILE A 106 6.33 8.53 14.28
C ILE A 106 5.80 9.96 14.05
N CYS A 107 6.63 11.00 14.29
CA CYS A 107 6.16 12.37 14.11
C CYS A 107 5.76 12.69 12.66
N LEU A 108 6.26 11.93 11.68
CA LEU A 108 5.85 12.05 10.29
C LEU A 108 4.38 11.70 10.02
N GLU A 109 3.72 10.97 10.92
CA GLU A 109 2.29 10.71 10.85
C GLU A 109 1.46 11.82 11.54
N CYS A 110 2.11 12.76 12.24
CA CYS A 110 1.43 13.73 13.09
C CYS A 110 1.05 15.02 12.33
N SER A 111 -0.19 15.50 12.45
CA SER A 111 -0.68 16.76 11.86
C SER A 111 0.03 18.01 12.42
N LYS A 112 0.53 17.91 13.65
CA LYS A 112 1.21 19.00 14.37
C LYS A 112 2.67 19.19 13.94
N LEU A 113 3.22 18.32 13.08
CA LEU A 113 4.54 18.52 12.51
C LEU A 113 4.49 19.61 11.43
N GLN A 114 5.17 20.72 11.69
CA GLN A 114 5.28 21.85 10.77
C GLN A 114 6.34 21.60 9.70
N ARG A 115 6.28 22.43 8.65
CA ARG A 115 7.36 22.50 7.63
C ARG A 115 8.70 22.76 8.31
N GLY A 116 9.77 22.16 7.78
CA GLY A 116 11.11 22.23 8.38
C GLY A 116 11.34 21.22 9.52
N MET A 117 10.46 20.22 9.67
CA MET A 117 10.56 19.18 10.70
C MET A 117 10.62 19.80 12.09
N VAL A 118 9.58 20.56 12.47
CA VAL A 118 9.46 21.15 13.80
C VAL A 118 8.11 20.78 14.38
N CYS A 119 8.08 20.28 15.61
CA CYS A 119 6.83 20.02 16.32
C CYS A 119 6.28 21.34 16.88
N SER A 120 4.98 21.61 16.73
CA SER A 120 4.35 22.79 17.33
C SER A 120 4.01 22.63 18.81
N VAL A 121 4.11 21.42 19.37
CA VAL A 121 3.70 21.10 20.75
C VAL A 121 4.82 20.44 21.59
N PRO A 122 6.10 20.89 21.50
CA PRO A 122 7.21 20.18 22.13
C PRO A 122 6.98 20.01 23.65
N ALA A 123 6.59 21.08 24.34
CA ALA A 123 6.39 21.07 25.78
C ALA A 123 5.28 20.13 26.27
N ALA A 124 4.14 20.01 25.58
CA ALA A 124 3.06 19.12 26.01
C ALA A 124 3.26 17.66 25.57
N ALA A 125 4.25 17.38 24.71
CA ALA A 125 4.65 16.04 24.32
C ALA A 125 5.72 15.42 25.24
N GLY A 126 6.14 16.11 26.30
CA GLY A 126 7.23 15.66 27.18
C GLY A 126 8.63 15.75 26.54
N ALA A 127 8.72 16.25 25.31
CA ALA A 127 9.98 16.57 24.66
C ALA A 127 10.38 18.01 25.07
N GLY A 128 11.57 18.18 25.65
CA GLY A 128 12.07 19.53 25.96
C GLY A 128 12.00 20.50 24.76
N ARG A 129 12.07 21.80 25.04
CA ARG A 129 11.80 22.92 24.09
C ARG A 129 12.63 22.95 22.80
N ALA A 130 13.51 21.98 22.54
CA ALA A 130 14.36 21.93 21.35
C ALA A 130 14.94 20.53 21.08
N VAL A 131 14.15 19.46 21.19
CA VAL A 131 14.57 18.19 20.58
C VAL A 131 14.17 18.26 19.10
N ALA A 132 15.16 18.22 18.20
CA ALA A 132 14.88 18.00 16.78
C ALA A 132 13.93 16.79 16.70
N PRO A 133 12.76 16.90 16.05
CA PRO A 133 11.76 15.85 16.15
C PRO A 133 12.38 14.55 15.70
N LEU A 134 12.14 13.50 16.49
CA LEU A 134 12.58 12.14 16.21
C LEU A 134 11.66 11.59 15.11
N VAL A 135 11.71 12.22 13.92
CA VAL A 135 10.70 12.15 12.86
C VAL A 135 10.43 10.73 12.39
N ARG A 136 11.45 9.88 12.43
CA ARG A 136 11.38 8.47 12.04
C ARG A 136 11.38 7.49 13.22
N LEU A 137 11.50 7.97 14.45
CA LEU A 137 11.56 7.10 15.62
C LEU A 137 10.15 6.84 16.15
N LEU A 138 9.87 5.59 16.49
CA LEU A 138 8.62 5.20 17.14
C LEU A 138 8.61 5.70 18.58
N GLN A 139 7.69 6.60 18.91
CA GLN A 139 7.57 7.24 20.22
C GLN A 139 6.11 7.22 20.68
N ARG A 140 5.88 7.24 21.98
CA ARG A 140 4.56 7.58 22.54
C ARG A 140 4.50 9.09 22.74
N CYS A 141 3.50 9.74 22.16
CA CYS A 141 3.30 11.18 22.30
C CYS A 141 1.83 11.43 22.68
N PRO A 142 1.55 11.98 23.88
CA PRO A 142 0.17 12.23 24.32
C PRO A 142 -0.52 13.32 23.50
N ALA A 143 0.25 14.17 22.81
CA ALA A 143 -0.26 15.21 21.92
C ALA A 143 -0.38 14.75 20.46
N PHE A 144 -0.15 13.47 20.14
CA PHE A 144 -0.20 12.96 18.76
C PHE A 144 -1.61 13.11 18.16
N GLU A 145 -1.66 13.50 16.89
CA GLU A 145 -2.89 13.60 16.11
C GLU A 145 -2.55 13.24 14.67
N VAL A 146 -3.31 12.33 14.06
CA VAL A 146 -3.00 11.82 12.72
C VAL A 146 -3.15 12.92 11.67
N ALA A 147 -2.20 13.03 10.75
CA ALA A 147 -2.32 13.89 9.58
C ALA A 147 -3.26 13.26 8.55
N THR A 148 -4.12 14.08 7.96
CA THR A 148 -4.97 13.72 6.82
C THR A 148 -4.35 14.17 5.49
#